data_AF-A0A1G9LW11-F1
#
_entry.id   AF-A0A1G9LW11-F1
#
_cell.length_a   1.000
_cell.length_b   1.000
_cell.length_c   1.000
_cell.angle_alpha   90.00
_cell.angle_beta   90.00
_cell.angle_gamma   90.00
#
_symmetry.space_group_name_H-M   'P 1'
#
loop_
_entity.id
_entity.type
_entity.pdbx_description
1 polymer ?
#
loop_
_entity_poly.entity_id
_entity_poly.type
_entity_poly.pdbx_seq_one_letter_code
_entity_poly.pdbx_strand_id
1 'polypeptide(L)'
;MIAYSTAEKKWNPDAIYNVFDPDNCFFTINDDNGIIVIVEKLDSNIDWTSFKGINDTNWHLHLIYWNPKIKTFFINSTNKNISDTIANALFAQSEKISGEKVFRCLYGIKRLMLGTIGLKSAIDGPIRFRMFAGIDIGNGIAESQKETSFKSNLFGAGYSGEGKVSIGCSYKGRIWSKWVESIDYWINWCNEIASRLQNEEINTSQIFEGALVPEIIDERPLSVPYGIEWPIDLDLINDNGIFISHGSLKSS
;
A
#
# COMPACT_ATOMS: atom_id res chain seq x y z
N MET A 1 0.08 -5.25 0.83
CA MET A 1 0.27 -6.45 -0.01
C MET A 1 1.53 -6.36 -0.88
N ILE A 2 1.98 -7.50 -1.41
CA ILE A 2 3.02 -7.66 -2.43
C ILE A 2 2.45 -8.55 -3.54
N ALA A 3 2.73 -8.21 -4.80
CA ALA A 3 2.28 -8.98 -5.96
C ALA A 3 3.43 -9.83 -6.53
N TYR A 4 3.09 -11.02 -7.01
CA TYR A 4 4.01 -11.97 -7.61
C TYR A 4 3.41 -12.53 -8.90
N SER A 5 4.21 -12.65 -9.96
CA SER A 5 3.81 -13.31 -11.20
C SER A 5 4.22 -14.78 -11.19
N THR A 6 3.38 -15.65 -11.75
CA THR A 6 3.68 -17.07 -11.94
C THR A 6 3.00 -17.61 -13.19
N ALA A 7 3.69 -18.49 -13.93
CA ALA A 7 3.11 -19.20 -15.08
C ALA A 7 2.42 -20.52 -14.67
N GLU A 8 2.54 -20.91 -13.39
CA GLU A 8 1.95 -22.14 -12.89
C GLU A 8 0.42 -22.09 -12.91
N LYS A 9 -0.19 -23.24 -13.20
CA LYS A 9 -1.65 -23.40 -13.30
C LYS A 9 -2.26 -24.04 -12.05
N LYS A 10 -1.42 -24.38 -11.08
CA LYS A 10 -1.78 -24.97 -9.79
C LYS A 10 -0.83 -24.39 -8.75
N TRP A 11 -1.33 -24.15 -7.55
CA TRP A 11 -0.52 -23.86 -6.36
C TRP A 11 -0.57 -25.05 -5.41
N ASN A 12 0.33 -25.07 -4.43
CA ASN A 12 0.31 -26.05 -3.34
C ASN A 12 -0.15 -25.38 -2.04
N PRO A 13 -1.47 -25.28 -1.77
CA PRO A 13 -1.97 -24.59 -0.59
C PRO A 13 -1.51 -25.25 0.71
N ASP A 14 -1.38 -26.58 0.76
CA ASP A 14 -0.91 -27.31 1.95
C ASP A 14 0.55 -26.99 2.32
N ALA A 15 1.33 -26.39 1.41
CA ALA A 15 2.68 -25.95 1.72
C ALA A 15 2.74 -24.89 2.84
N ILE A 16 1.62 -24.22 3.16
CA ILE A 16 1.61 -23.26 4.28
C ILE A 16 1.90 -23.91 5.63
N TYR A 17 1.63 -25.21 5.80
CA TYR A 17 1.91 -25.94 7.04
C TYR A 17 3.42 -26.20 7.24
N ASN A 18 4.23 -25.99 6.21
CA ASN A 18 5.70 -26.00 6.33
C ASN A 18 6.25 -24.62 6.69
N VAL A 19 5.45 -23.56 6.59
CA VAL A 19 5.84 -22.18 6.87
C VAL A 19 5.37 -21.74 8.24
N PHE A 20 4.19 -22.19 8.65
CA PHE A 20 3.51 -21.78 9.88
C PHE A 20 3.31 -22.97 10.80
N ASP A 21 3.48 -22.72 12.10
CA ASP A 21 3.22 -23.70 13.14
C ASP A 21 1.71 -23.86 13.38
N PRO A 22 1.12 -25.07 13.16
CA PRO A 22 -0.30 -25.30 13.36
C PRO A 22 -0.80 -25.06 14.78
N ASP A 23 0.05 -25.21 15.79
CA ASP A 23 -0.35 -25.02 17.18
C ASP A 23 -0.56 -23.53 17.52
N ASN A 24 0.01 -22.64 16.72
CA ASN A 24 -0.02 -21.19 16.91
C ASN A 24 -0.86 -20.46 15.85
N CYS A 25 -1.48 -21.18 14.92
CA CYS A 25 -2.15 -20.58 13.77
C CYS A 25 -3.57 -21.12 13.55
N PHE A 26 -4.48 -20.22 13.18
CA PHE A 26 -5.75 -20.58 12.56
C PHE A 26 -5.64 -20.43 11.05
N PHE A 27 -6.02 -21.47 10.31
CA PHE A 27 -6.00 -21.48 8.85
C PHE A 27 -7.41 -21.58 8.29
N THR A 28 -7.65 -20.87 7.19
CA THR A 28 -8.82 -21.07 6.33
C THR A 28 -8.32 -21.09 4.90
N ILE A 29 -8.51 -22.22 4.21
CA ILE A 29 -8.11 -22.43 2.83
C ILE A 29 -9.38 -22.59 2.00
N ASN A 30 -9.56 -21.73 1.01
CA ASN A 30 -10.61 -21.82 0.01
C ASN A 30 -9.96 -21.92 -1.37
N ASP A 31 -9.71 -23.16 -1.80
CA ASP A 31 -9.03 -23.43 -3.07
C ASP A 31 -9.86 -22.99 -4.28
N ASP A 32 -11.18 -23.16 -4.22
CA ASP A 32 -12.12 -22.76 -5.28
C ASP A 32 -12.03 -21.26 -5.59
N ASN A 33 -11.88 -20.42 -4.56
CA ASN A 33 -11.72 -18.97 -4.69
C ASN A 33 -10.24 -18.52 -4.70
N GLY A 34 -9.28 -19.44 -4.57
CA GLY A 34 -7.85 -19.14 -4.53
C GLY A 34 -7.43 -18.30 -3.34
N ILE A 35 -8.04 -18.50 -2.16
CA ILE A 35 -7.80 -17.70 -0.95
C ILE A 35 -7.25 -18.55 0.18
N ILE A 36 -6.24 -18.02 0.87
CA ILE A 36 -5.78 -18.52 2.17
C ILE A 36 -5.80 -17.37 3.16
N VAL A 37 -6.38 -17.62 4.34
CA VAL A 37 -6.35 -16.72 5.50
C VAL A 37 -5.63 -17.44 6.63
N ILE A 38 -4.64 -16.78 7.21
CA ILE A 38 -3.87 -17.31 8.35
C ILE A 38 -3.85 -16.25 9.43
N VAL A 39 -4.27 -16.64 10.64
CA VAL A 39 -4.17 -15.83 11.85
C VAL A 39 -3.15 -16.50 12.77
N GLU A 40 -1.98 -15.90 12.89
CA GLU A 40 -0.83 -16.42 13.66
C GLU A 40 -0.73 -15.68 14.99
N LYS A 41 -0.64 -16.44 16.08
CA LYS A 41 -0.33 -15.93 17.42
C LYS A 41 1.17 -16.00 17.65
N LEU A 42 1.80 -14.89 18.03
CA LEU A 42 3.20 -14.84 18.46
C LEU A 42 3.29 -14.28 19.88
N ASP A 43 3.80 -15.09 20.80
CA ASP A 43 4.18 -14.62 22.13
C ASP A 43 5.66 -14.17 22.08
N SER A 44 5.89 -12.87 22.20
CA SER A 44 7.23 -12.26 22.22
C SER A 44 7.62 -11.78 23.61
N ASN A 45 8.91 -11.78 23.91
CA ASN A 45 9.41 -11.08 25.10
C ASN A 45 9.19 -9.58 24.95
N ILE A 46 8.97 -8.90 26.07
CA ILE A 46 8.80 -7.45 26.08
C ILE A 46 10.17 -6.77 25.97
N ASP A 47 10.37 -5.93 24.96
CA ASP A 47 11.66 -5.33 24.61
C ASP A 47 12.28 -4.43 25.71
N TRP A 48 11.48 -3.85 26.62
CA TRP A 48 11.97 -2.96 27.68
C TRP A 48 12.33 -3.66 29.00
N THR A 49 12.13 -4.98 29.10
CA THR A 49 12.43 -5.74 30.33
C THR A 49 13.07 -7.09 30.04
N SER A 50 13.97 -7.52 30.93
CA SER A 50 14.56 -8.87 30.91
C SER A 50 13.73 -9.89 31.71
N PHE A 51 12.62 -9.45 32.31
CA PHE A 51 11.74 -10.29 33.12
C PHE A 51 10.91 -11.23 32.23
N LYS A 52 11.21 -12.54 32.29
CA LYS A 52 10.56 -13.59 31.47
C LYS A 52 9.13 -13.96 31.89
N GLY A 53 8.58 -13.33 32.93
CA GLY A 53 7.22 -13.61 33.41
C GLY A 53 6.13 -12.76 32.76
N ILE A 54 6.49 -11.87 31.82
CA ILE A 54 5.54 -11.06 31.07
C ILE A 54 5.90 -11.17 29.59
N ASN A 55 4.96 -11.66 28.79
CA ASN A 55 5.07 -11.74 27.34
C ASN A 55 4.07 -10.77 26.71
N ASP A 56 4.42 -10.27 25.53
CA ASP A 56 3.51 -9.55 24.64
C ASP A 56 2.95 -10.54 23.62
N THR A 57 1.62 -10.69 23.61
CA THR A 57 0.93 -11.56 22.65
C THR A 57 0.52 -10.72 21.45
N ASN A 58 1.21 -10.92 20.33
CA ASN A 58 0.95 -10.28 19.06
C ASN A 58 0.17 -11.22 18.13
N TRP A 59 -0.73 -10.66 17.32
CA TRP A 59 -1.50 -11.38 16.32
C TRP A 59 -1.13 -10.90 14.91
N HIS A 60 -0.69 -11.81 14.07
CA HIS A 60 -0.39 -11.55 12.68
C HIS A 60 -1.46 -12.12 11.75
N LEU A 61 -1.98 -11.26 10.88
CA LEU A 61 -2.81 -11.67 9.75
C LEU A 61 -1.94 -11.85 8.50
N HIS A 62 -2.15 -12.97 7.80
CA HIS A 62 -1.61 -13.26 6.47
C HIS A 62 -2.75 -13.64 5.53
N LEU A 63 -2.92 -12.88 4.45
CA LEU A 63 -3.87 -13.14 3.38
C LEU A 63 -3.11 -13.47 2.11
N ILE A 64 -3.51 -14.55 1.45
CA ILE A 64 -3.01 -14.92 0.14
C ILE A 64 -4.19 -15.02 -0.81
N TYR A 65 -4.06 -14.40 -1.99
CA TYR A 65 -5.00 -14.53 -3.08
C TYR A 65 -4.27 -14.90 -4.36
N TRP A 66 -4.70 -15.96 -5.03
CA TRP A 66 -4.20 -16.36 -6.33
C TRP A 66 -5.33 -16.45 -7.35
N ASN A 67 -5.08 -15.88 -8.53
CA ASN A 67 -5.98 -15.99 -9.66
C ASN A 67 -5.20 -16.50 -10.89
N PRO A 68 -5.41 -17.76 -11.32
CA PRO A 68 -4.67 -18.35 -12.42
C PRO A 68 -4.93 -17.65 -13.76
N LYS A 69 -6.09 -17.02 -13.94
CA LYS A 69 -6.45 -16.33 -15.20
C LYS A 69 -5.54 -15.13 -15.46
N ILE A 70 -5.16 -14.42 -14.40
CA ILE A 70 -4.28 -13.26 -14.47
C ILE A 70 -2.80 -13.61 -14.19
N LYS A 71 -2.44 -14.89 -13.98
CA LYS A 71 -1.03 -15.31 -13.77
C LYS A 71 -0.32 -14.53 -12.64
N THR A 72 -1.06 -14.10 -11.63
CA THR A 72 -0.55 -13.29 -10.51
C THR A 72 -1.20 -13.74 -9.21
N PHE A 73 -0.44 -13.71 -8.13
CA PHE A 73 -0.93 -13.85 -6.76
C PHE A 73 -0.44 -12.70 -5.89
N PHE A 74 -1.14 -12.51 -4.78
CA PHE A 74 -0.91 -11.42 -3.84
C PHE A 74 -0.77 -11.98 -2.43
N ILE A 75 0.16 -11.42 -1.68
CA ILE A 75 0.35 -11.73 -0.27
C ILE A 75 0.23 -10.43 0.52
N ASN A 76 -0.73 -10.36 1.45
CA ASN A 76 -0.86 -9.28 2.41
C ASN A 76 -0.56 -9.81 3.80
N SER A 77 0.57 -9.43 4.38
CA SER A 77 0.95 -9.85 5.71
C SER A 77 1.26 -8.64 6.59
N THR A 78 0.81 -8.71 7.84
CA THR A 78 1.22 -7.80 8.91
C THR A 78 2.69 -8.02 9.30
N ASN A 79 3.23 -9.23 9.10
CA ASN A 79 4.67 -9.49 9.16
C ASN A 79 5.33 -9.09 7.83
N LYS A 80 6.06 -7.98 7.85
CA LYS A 80 6.61 -7.33 6.64
C LYS A 80 7.64 -8.17 5.86
N ASN A 81 8.17 -9.24 6.44
CA ASN A 81 9.31 -9.99 5.90
C ASN A 81 8.95 -11.41 5.42
N ILE A 82 7.73 -11.89 5.67
CA ILE A 82 7.38 -13.31 5.44
C ILE A 82 6.89 -13.61 4.01
N SER A 83 6.51 -12.58 3.24
CA SER A 83 5.86 -12.77 1.93
C SER A 83 6.68 -13.61 0.94
N ASP A 84 8.00 -13.47 0.92
CA ASP A 84 8.85 -14.27 0.01
C ASP A 84 8.90 -15.74 0.42
N THR A 85 8.94 -16.01 1.73
CA THR A 85 8.88 -17.37 2.27
C THR A 85 7.57 -18.05 1.88
N ILE A 86 6.44 -17.36 2.04
CA ILE A 86 5.12 -17.86 1.63
C ILE A 86 5.07 -18.10 0.12
N ALA A 87 5.54 -17.14 -0.69
CA ALA A 87 5.55 -17.25 -2.14
C ALA A 87 6.32 -18.49 -2.63
N ASN A 88 7.52 -18.70 -2.07
CA ASN A 88 8.39 -19.83 -2.42
C ASN A 88 7.85 -21.18 -1.92
N ALA A 89 7.00 -21.20 -0.89
CA ALA A 89 6.35 -22.41 -0.43
C ALA A 89 5.18 -22.80 -1.35
N LEU A 90 4.37 -21.81 -1.77
CA LEU A 90 3.15 -22.04 -2.55
C LEU A 90 3.41 -22.37 -4.03
N PHE A 91 4.49 -21.83 -4.60
CA PHE A 91 4.84 -21.95 -6.02
C PHE A 91 6.33 -22.26 -6.19
N ALA A 92 6.65 -23.18 -7.12
CA ALA A 92 8.02 -23.52 -7.46
C ALA A 92 8.69 -22.41 -8.29
N GLN A 93 7.90 -21.70 -9.10
CA GLN A 93 8.36 -20.63 -10.00
C GLN A 93 7.44 -19.42 -9.85
N SER A 94 7.93 -18.43 -9.11
CA SER A 94 7.31 -17.12 -9.00
C SER A 94 8.34 -15.99 -9.04
N GLU A 95 7.93 -14.82 -9.50
CA GLU A 95 8.74 -13.61 -9.50
C GLU A 95 8.00 -12.49 -8.78
N LYS A 96 8.66 -11.84 -7.82
CA LYS A 96 8.12 -10.65 -7.18
C LYS A 96 8.01 -9.50 -8.17
N ILE A 97 6.83 -8.91 -8.29
CA ILE A 97 6.62 -7.68 -9.06
C ILE A 97 7.23 -6.53 -8.26
N SER A 98 8.37 -6.02 -8.72
CA SER A 98 9.11 -4.93 -8.11
C SER A 98 9.67 -3.99 -9.18
N GLY A 99 10.28 -2.88 -8.77
CA GLY A 99 10.83 -1.87 -9.66
C GLY A 99 9.78 -0.88 -10.19
N GLU A 100 10.11 -0.24 -11.31
CA GLU A 100 9.31 0.84 -11.88
C GLU A 100 7.88 0.40 -12.24
N LYS A 101 7.70 -0.85 -12.71
CA LYS A 101 6.39 -1.44 -13.05
C LYS A 101 5.37 -1.38 -11.90
N VAL A 102 5.82 -1.30 -10.65
CA VAL A 102 4.93 -1.19 -9.49
C VAL A 102 4.13 0.12 -9.52
N PHE A 103 4.72 1.22 -9.98
CA PHE A 103 4.07 2.53 -9.99
C PHE A 103 2.87 2.61 -10.96
N ARG A 104 2.73 1.64 -11.87
CA ARG A 104 1.53 1.50 -12.71
C ARG A 104 0.25 1.34 -11.88
N CYS A 105 0.35 0.89 -10.62
CA CYS A 105 -0.82 0.78 -9.74
C CYS A 105 -1.56 2.12 -9.54
N LEU A 106 -0.86 3.26 -9.69
CA LEU A 106 -1.42 4.62 -9.58
C LEU A 106 -2.22 5.05 -10.82
N TYR A 107 -2.11 4.31 -11.93
CA TYR A 107 -2.75 4.67 -13.19
C TYR A 107 -4.29 4.73 -13.06
N GLY A 108 -4.89 5.73 -13.71
CA GLY A 108 -6.34 5.92 -13.76
C GLY A 108 -6.94 6.58 -12.51
N ILE A 109 -6.14 6.92 -11.50
CA ILE A 109 -6.60 7.68 -10.33
C ILE A 109 -6.76 9.14 -10.72
N LYS A 110 -8.01 9.62 -10.71
CA LYS A 110 -8.35 11.01 -11.03
C LYS A 110 -8.13 11.90 -9.82
N ARG A 111 -7.74 13.16 -10.06
CA ARG A 111 -7.45 14.16 -9.01
C ARG A 111 -6.47 13.60 -7.98
N LEU A 112 -5.43 12.91 -8.43
CA LEU A 112 -4.41 12.32 -7.56
C LEU A 112 -3.70 13.43 -6.78
N MET A 113 -3.86 13.46 -5.47
CA MET A 113 -3.14 14.30 -4.55
C MET A 113 -2.16 13.42 -3.77
N LEU A 114 -0.87 13.63 -3.99
CA LEU A 114 0.18 12.89 -3.29
C LEU A 114 0.33 13.43 -1.88
N GLY A 115 0.31 12.52 -0.90
CA GLY A 115 0.64 12.84 0.48
C GLY A 115 2.14 12.74 0.75
N THR A 116 2.82 11.79 0.09
CA THR A 116 4.28 11.63 0.20
C THR A 116 4.92 11.15 -1.10
N ILE A 117 6.10 11.68 -1.40
CA ILE A 117 6.97 11.23 -2.51
C ILE A 117 8.35 10.92 -1.93
N GLY A 118 8.71 9.64 -1.90
CA GLY A 118 10.06 9.19 -1.55
C GLY A 118 10.90 8.97 -2.80
N LEU A 119 12.07 9.61 -2.88
CA LEU A 119 13.01 9.52 -3.98
C LEU A 119 14.37 9.02 -3.50
N LYS A 120 15.08 8.29 -4.37
CA LYS A 120 16.50 7.93 -4.20
C LYS A 120 17.36 8.70 -5.18
N SER A 121 18.56 9.07 -4.76
CA SER A 121 19.55 9.69 -5.64
C SER A 121 20.21 8.62 -6.52
N ALA A 122 20.31 8.88 -7.82
CA ALA A 122 21.16 8.13 -8.76
C ALA A 122 22.65 8.50 -8.62
N ILE A 123 22.92 9.69 -8.09
CA ILE A 123 24.27 10.21 -7.90
C ILE A 123 24.81 9.70 -6.56
N ASP A 124 26.02 9.18 -6.56
CA ASP A 124 26.71 8.82 -5.33
C ASP A 124 27.11 10.09 -4.58
N GLY A 125 26.55 10.22 -3.37
CA GLY A 125 26.66 11.41 -2.56
C GLY A 125 26.11 11.15 -1.17
N PRO A 126 26.24 12.12 -0.26
CA PRO A 126 25.84 11.92 1.14
C PRO A 126 24.33 11.71 1.31
N ILE A 127 23.51 12.25 0.39
CA ILE A 127 22.05 12.11 0.44
C ILE A 127 21.62 11.01 -0.53
N ARG A 128 21.24 9.86 0.01
CA ARG A 128 20.78 8.70 -0.76
C ARG A 128 19.26 8.61 -0.90
N PHE A 129 18.52 9.26 -0.01
CA PHE A 129 17.07 9.23 0.05
C PHE A 129 16.51 10.59 0.48
N ARG A 130 15.42 11.01 -0.16
CA ARG A 130 14.65 12.22 0.20
C ARG A 130 13.17 11.89 0.24
N MET A 131 12.45 12.45 1.21
CA MET A 131 10.99 12.36 1.31
C MET A 131 10.41 13.77 1.19
N PHE A 132 9.43 13.93 0.32
CA PHE A 132 8.64 15.17 0.17
C PHE A 132 7.22 14.91 0.68
N ALA A 133 6.66 15.86 1.42
CA ALA A 133 5.31 15.75 2.01
C ALA A 133 4.66 17.13 2.15
N GLY A 134 3.33 17.16 2.23
CA GLY A 134 2.58 18.41 2.41
C GLY A 134 2.84 19.43 1.29
N ILE A 135 3.30 20.62 1.66
CA ILE A 135 3.56 21.72 0.71
C ILE A 135 4.73 21.42 -0.25
N ASP A 136 5.62 20.50 0.11
CA ASP A 136 6.79 20.14 -0.70
C ASP A 136 6.48 19.15 -1.82
N ILE A 137 5.21 18.73 -1.98
CA ILE A 137 4.81 17.76 -3.01
C ILE A 137 5.10 18.27 -4.42
N GLY A 138 4.91 19.56 -4.70
CA GLY A 138 5.27 20.15 -5.99
C GLY A 138 6.76 19.99 -6.31
N ASN A 139 7.63 20.26 -5.33
CA ASN A 139 9.08 20.05 -5.44
C ASN A 139 9.43 18.57 -5.64
N GLY A 140 8.75 17.68 -4.91
CA GLY A 140 8.93 16.23 -5.04
C GLY A 140 8.55 15.71 -6.42
N ILE A 141 7.46 16.20 -7.01
CA ILE A 141 7.07 15.85 -8.39
C ILE A 141 8.16 16.32 -9.36
N ALA A 142 8.59 17.58 -9.28
CA ALA A 142 9.62 18.12 -10.17
C ALA A 142 10.95 17.35 -10.05
N GLU A 143 11.39 17.02 -8.83
CA GLU A 143 12.60 16.25 -8.58
C GLU A 143 12.50 14.81 -9.14
N SER A 144 11.32 14.19 -9.03
CA SER A 144 11.08 12.81 -9.47
C SER A 144 11.16 12.59 -10.99
N GLN A 145 11.16 13.67 -11.77
CA GLN A 145 11.26 13.67 -13.23
C GLN A 145 12.69 13.88 -13.71
N LYS A 146 13.64 14.17 -12.81
CA LYS A 146 15.06 14.27 -13.15
C LYS A 146 15.65 12.87 -13.35
N GLU A 147 16.53 12.73 -14.35
CA GLU A 147 17.26 11.48 -14.61
C GLU A 147 18.13 11.03 -13.42
N THR A 148 18.48 11.96 -12.54
CA THR A 148 19.30 11.71 -11.35
C THR A 148 18.49 11.22 -10.14
N SER A 149 17.19 10.97 -10.31
CA SER A 149 16.28 10.58 -9.25
C SER A 149 15.47 9.34 -9.61
N PHE A 150 15.33 8.42 -8.65
CA PHE A 150 14.50 7.23 -8.78
C PHE A 150 13.35 7.26 -7.77
N LYS A 151 12.15 6.91 -8.24
CA LYS A 151 10.98 6.78 -7.36
C LYS A 151 11.21 5.62 -6.40
N SER A 152 11.16 5.90 -5.10
CA SER A 152 11.33 4.88 -4.06
C SER A 152 9.99 4.41 -3.52
N ASN A 153 9.11 5.34 -3.18
CA ASN A 153 7.76 5.06 -2.71
C ASN A 153 6.88 6.28 -2.93
N LEU A 154 5.60 6.03 -3.20
CA LEU A 154 4.60 7.06 -3.42
C LEU A 154 3.38 6.71 -2.58
N PHE A 155 2.73 7.73 -2.05
CA PHE A 155 1.42 7.58 -1.42
C PHE A 155 0.56 8.79 -1.76
N GLY A 156 -0.70 8.53 -2.10
CA GLY A 156 -1.66 9.57 -2.43
C GLY A 156 -3.09 9.10 -2.33
N ALA A 157 -3.98 10.06 -2.50
CA ALA A 157 -5.42 9.88 -2.53
C ALA A 157 -6.00 10.52 -3.78
N GLY A 158 -7.15 10.02 -4.23
CA GLY A 158 -7.87 10.58 -5.35
C GLY A 158 -9.17 9.84 -5.54
N TYR A 159 -9.62 9.71 -6.78
CA TYR A 159 -10.89 9.08 -7.09
C TYR A 159 -10.71 8.03 -8.19
N SER A 160 -11.26 6.84 -7.94
CA SER A 160 -11.57 5.87 -8.99
C SER A 160 -12.96 6.17 -9.56
N GLY A 161 -13.37 5.46 -10.62
CA GLY A 161 -14.74 5.54 -11.12
C GLY A 161 -15.82 5.12 -10.11
N GLU A 162 -15.41 4.53 -8.97
CA GLU A 162 -16.28 3.98 -7.94
C GLU A 162 -16.27 4.77 -6.63
N GLY A 163 -15.44 5.82 -6.52
CA GLY A 163 -15.39 6.68 -5.33
C GLY A 163 -13.97 7.07 -4.93
N LYS A 164 -13.82 7.51 -3.68
CA LYS A 164 -12.54 7.96 -3.13
C LYS A 164 -11.61 6.75 -2.90
N VAL A 165 -10.37 6.86 -3.34
CA VAL A 165 -9.34 5.83 -3.17
C VAL A 165 -8.08 6.41 -2.54
N SER A 166 -7.41 5.59 -1.73
CA SER A 166 -6.04 5.83 -1.31
C SER A 166 -5.16 4.72 -1.85
N ILE A 167 -3.95 5.07 -2.26
CA ILE A 167 -3.00 4.08 -2.74
C ILE A 167 -1.58 4.51 -2.40
N GLY A 168 -0.79 3.54 -1.98
CA GLY A 168 0.63 3.67 -1.83
C GLY A 168 1.34 2.50 -2.48
N CYS A 169 2.54 2.77 -2.95
CA CYS A 169 3.40 1.76 -3.52
C CYS A 169 4.87 2.06 -3.28
N SER A 170 5.71 1.03 -3.42
CA SER A 170 7.16 1.16 -3.27
C SER A 170 7.89 0.39 -4.35
N TYR A 171 9.06 0.86 -4.72
CA TYR A 171 9.96 0.20 -5.67
C TYR A 171 10.27 -1.25 -5.26
N LYS A 172 10.23 -1.57 -3.96
CA LYS A 172 10.43 -2.95 -3.46
C LYS A 172 9.23 -3.89 -3.70
N GLY A 173 8.13 -3.42 -4.29
CA GLY A 173 6.97 -4.24 -4.65
C GLY A 173 5.79 -4.18 -3.68
N ARG A 174 5.90 -3.43 -2.56
CA ARG A 174 4.76 -3.25 -1.66
C ARG A 174 3.74 -2.29 -2.27
N ILE A 175 2.48 -2.68 -2.24
CA ILE A 175 1.29 -1.90 -2.61
C ILE A 175 0.33 -1.92 -1.43
N TRP A 176 -0.25 -0.79 -1.07
CA TRP A 176 -1.17 -0.68 0.07
C TRP A 176 -2.24 0.39 -0.16
N SER A 177 -3.31 0.28 0.61
CA SER A 177 -4.35 1.30 0.78
C SER A 177 -4.45 1.59 2.28
N LYS A 178 -4.96 2.77 2.65
CA LYS A 178 -5.31 3.08 4.04
C LYS A 178 -6.73 2.63 4.41
N TRP A 179 -7.55 2.16 3.46
CA TRP A 179 -8.90 1.67 3.72
C TRP A 179 -8.91 0.32 4.45
N VAL A 180 -9.84 0.16 5.39
CA VAL A 180 -10.15 -1.13 6.04
C VAL A 180 -11.41 -1.67 5.40
N GLU A 181 -11.30 -2.79 4.68
CA GLU A 181 -12.35 -3.32 3.82
C GLU A 181 -12.47 -4.84 3.95
N SER A 182 -13.53 -5.41 3.37
CA SER A 182 -13.76 -6.87 3.38
C SER A 182 -12.74 -7.64 2.53
N ILE A 183 -12.65 -8.96 2.75
CA ILE A 183 -11.81 -9.84 1.93
C ILE A 183 -12.28 -9.83 0.47
N ASP A 184 -13.60 -9.79 0.21
CA ASP A 184 -14.15 -9.70 -1.15
C ASP A 184 -13.72 -8.41 -1.86
N TYR A 185 -13.74 -7.29 -1.15
CA TYR A 185 -13.21 -6.03 -1.68
C TYR A 185 -11.72 -6.16 -2.00
N TRP A 186 -10.94 -6.73 -1.08
CA TRP A 186 -9.50 -6.92 -1.27
C TRP A 186 -9.18 -7.80 -2.49
N ILE A 187 -9.96 -8.85 -2.74
CA ILE A 187 -9.84 -9.72 -3.93
C ILE A 187 -10.07 -8.92 -5.21
N ASN A 188 -11.14 -8.13 -5.26
CA ASN A 188 -11.44 -7.30 -6.43
C ASN A 188 -10.35 -6.27 -6.66
N TRP A 189 -9.85 -5.65 -5.60
CA TRP A 189 -8.74 -4.71 -5.66
C TRP A 189 -7.45 -5.39 -6.16
N CYS A 190 -7.14 -6.61 -5.72
CA CYS A 190 -6.01 -7.37 -6.26
C CYS A 190 -6.13 -7.58 -7.78
N ASN A 191 -7.32 -7.93 -8.29
CA ASN A 191 -7.55 -8.09 -9.72
C ASN A 191 -7.38 -6.77 -10.49
N GLU A 192 -7.90 -5.67 -9.97
CA GLU A 192 -7.72 -4.33 -10.54
C GLU A 192 -6.24 -3.95 -10.60
N ILE A 193 -5.51 -4.14 -9.50
CA ILE A 193 -4.07 -3.86 -9.42
C ILE A 193 -3.28 -4.74 -10.40
N ALA A 194 -3.59 -6.03 -10.50
CA ALA A 194 -2.93 -6.91 -11.46
C ALA A 194 -3.08 -6.40 -12.90
N SER A 195 -4.28 -5.97 -13.28
CA SER A 195 -4.54 -5.44 -14.64
C SER A 195 -3.66 -4.23 -14.96
N ARG A 196 -3.40 -3.37 -13.97
CA ARG A 196 -2.51 -2.20 -14.13
C ARG A 196 -1.04 -2.59 -14.17
N LEU A 197 -0.60 -3.47 -13.28
CA LEU A 197 0.80 -3.89 -13.21
C LEU A 197 1.25 -4.57 -14.51
N GLN A 198 0.37 -5.37 -15.12
CA GLN A 198 0.64 -6.14 -16.34
C GLN A 198 0.48 -5.33 -17.62
N ASN A 199 -0.18 -4.17 -17.56
CA ASN A 199 -0.37 -3.34 -18.75
C ASN A 199 0.93 -2.58 -19.09
N GLU A 200 1.63 -3.04 -20.12
CA GLU A 200 2.89 -2.46 -20.58
C GLU A 200 2.74 -1.09 -21.26
N GLU A 201 1.53 -0.75 -21.74
CA GLU A 201 1.20 0.55 -22.32
C GLU A 201 1.18 1.67 -21.27
N ILE A 202 1.10 1.33 -19.98
CA ILE A 202 1.12 2.33 -18.90
C ILE A 202 2.55 2.84 -18.72
N ASN A 203 2.76 4.08 -19.16
CA ASN A 203 4.00 4.81 -18.95
C ASN A 203 4.07 5.41 -17.53
N THR A 204 5.03 4.93 -16.74
CA THR A 204 5.23 5.36 -15.35
C THR A 204 5.89 6.73 -15.22
N SER A 205 6.38 7.35 -16.30
CA SER A 205 6.82 8.75 -16.24
C SER A 205 5.63 9.72 -16.16
N GLN A 206 4.46 9.28 -16.64
CA GLN A 206 3.24 10.09 -16.75
C GLN A 206 2.28 9.94 -15.57
N ILE A 207 2.62 9.14 -14.55
CA ILE A 207 1.73 8.91 -13.38
C ILE A 207 1.47 10.17 -12.54
N PHE A 208 2.23 11.25 -12.76
CA PHE A 208 2.02 12.56 -12.13
C PHE A 208 1.29 13.55 -13.04
N GLU A 209 0.98 13.19 -14.29
CA GLU A 209 0.18 14.04 -15.17
C GLU A 209 -1.22 14.23 -14.57
N GLY A 210 -1.60 15.49 -14.34
CA GLY A 210 -2.87 15.83 -13.70
C GLY A 210 -2.91 15.61 -12.18
N ALA A 211 -1.76 15.31 -11.54
CA ALA A 211 -1.67 15.31 -10.10
C ALA A 211 -1.87 16.74 -9.55
N LEU A 212 -2.59 16.84 -8.43
CA LEU A 212 -2.86 18.11 -7.77
C LEU A 212 -1.67 18.52 -6.91
N VAL A 213 -1.21 19.77 -7.10
CA VAL A 213 -0.15 20.39 -6.29
C VAL A 213 -0.82 21.38 -5.34
N PRO A 214 -0.62 21.26 -4.02
CA PRO A 214 -1.16 22.22 -3.07
C PRO A 214 -0.40 23.55 -3.18
N GLU A 215 -1.15 24.66 -3.19
CA GLU A 215 -0.61 26.02 -3.13
C GLU A 215 -1.09 26.70 -1.86
N ILE A 216 -0.18 27.40 -1.18
CA ILE A 216 -0.52 28.22 -0.02
C ILE A 216 -1.15 29.52 -0.55
N ILE A 217 -2.32 29.86 -0.03
CA ILE A 217 -3.00 31.12 -0.30
C ILE A 217 -3.15 31.90 1.00
N ASP A 218 -2.75 33.16 1.00
CA ASP A 218 -2.88 34.06 2.15
C ASP A 218 -4.20 34.83 2.14
N GLU A 219 -4.88 34.85 0.99
CA GLU A 219 -6.16 35.50 0.80
C GLU A 219 -7.17 34.53 0.18
N ARG A 220 -8.44 34.65 0.61
CA ARG A 220 -9.52 33.85 0.04
C ARG A 220 -9.76 34.25 -1.42
N PRO A 221 -9.84 33.31 -2.36
CA PRO A 221 -10.18 33.61 -3.75
C PRO A 221 -11.53 34.33 -3.87
N LEU A 222 -11.63 35.26 -4.82
CA LEU A 222 -12.88 35.99 -5.12
C LEU A 222 -13.97 35.09 -5.74
N SER A 223 -13.64 33.85 -6.10
CA SER A 223 -14.59 32.87 -6.61
C SER A 223 -15.50 32.33 -5.49
N VAL A 224 -16.70 31.92 -5.88
CA VAL A 224 -17.64 31.27 -4.95
C VAL A 224 -17.13 29.84 -4.69
N PRO A 225 -16.82 29.47 -3.44
CA PRO A 225 -16.44 28.10 -3.13
C PRO A 225 -17.65 27.20 -3.30
N TYR A 226 -17.47 26.09 -4.02
CA TYR A 226 -18.54 25.10 -4.23
C TYR A 226 -18.34 23.83 -3.39
N GLY A 227 -17.18 23.68 -2.74
CA GLY A 227 -16.87 22.55 -1.89
C GLY A 227 -15.57 22.76 -1.11
N ILE A 228 -15.43 22.04 0.00
CA ILE A 228 -14.20 21.93 0.78
C ILE A 228 -13.87 20.44 0.82
N GLU A 229 -12.67 20.08 0.34
CA GLU A 229 -12.15 18.73 0.49
C GLU A 229 -11.25 18.69 1.73
N TRP A 230 -11.59 17.83 2.67
CA TRP A 230 -10.81 17.61 3.87
C TRP A 230 -9.61 16.70 3.60
N PRO A 231 -8.48 16.87 4.32
CA PRO A 231 -7.35 15.94 4.24
C PRO A 231 -7.80 14.50 4.49
N ILE A 232 -7.27 13.54 3.73
CA ILE A 232 -7.70 12.13 3.84
C ILE A 232 -7.45 11.55 5.23
N ASP A 233 -6.49 12.07 5.98
CA ASP A 233 -6.23 11.60 7.34
C ASP A 233 -7.44 11.81 8.27
N LEU A 234 -8.34 12.75 7.97
CA LEU A 234 -9.59 12.91 8.72
C LEU A 234 -10.61 11.80 8.42
N ASP A 235 -10.63 11.24 7.21
CA ASP A 235 -11.52 10.13 6.84
C ASP A 235 -11.06 8.78 7.42
N LEU A 236 -9.84 8.73 7.94
CA LEU A 236 -9.18 7.50 8.41
C LEU A 236 -9.17 7.37 9.92
N ILE A 237 -9.66 8.39 10.63
CA ILE A 237 -9.79 8.37 12.07
C ILE A 237 -11.06 7.61 12.41
N ASN A 238 -10.90 6.35 12.84
CA ASN A 238 -12.01 5.48 13.21
C ASN A 238 -12.31 5.47 14.71
N ASP A 239 -11.38 5.99 15.53
CA ASP A 239 -11.42 5.82 16.99
C ASP A 239 -11.67 7.12 17.77
N ASN A 240 -11.70 8.28 17.10
CA ASN A 240 -11.85 9.59 17.74
C ASN A 240 -12.86 10.48 17.00
N GLY A 241 -13.63 11.26 17.76
CA GLY A 241 -14.43 12.35 17.19
C GLY A 241 -13.56 13.56 16.85
N ILE A 242 -13.70 14.08 15.64
CA ILE A 242 -13.01 15.31 15.20
C ILE A 242 -14.01 16.45 15.19
N PHE A 243 -13.73 17.50 15.96
CA PHE A 243 -14.50 18.74 15.94
C PHE A 243 -13.76 19.81 15.15
N ILE A 244 -14.38 20.28 14.09
CA ILE A 244 -13.87 21.39 13.29
C ILE A 244 -14.75 22.61 13.59
N SER A 245 -14.16 23.63 14.22
CA SER A 245 -14.83 24.89 14.51
C SER A 245 -14.16 26.03 13.75
N HIS A 246 -14.98 26.94 13.22
CA HIS A 246 -14.50 28.20 12.65
C HIS A 246 -14.84 29.36 13.60
N GLY A 247 -13.84 30.12 14.04
CA GLY A 247 -13.96 31.19 15.03
C GLY A 247 -13.40 30.82 16.41
N SER A 248 -13.52 31.74 17.38
CA SER A 248 -13.00 31.53 18.74
C SER A 248 -13.73 30.38 19.43
N LEU A 249 -13.00 29.32 19.82
CA LEU A 249 -13.48 28.34 20.78
C LEU A 249 -13.77 29.06 22.10
N LYS A 250 -15.05 29.31 22.40
CA LYS A 250 -15.44 29.63 23.77
C LYS A 250 -15.30 28.35 24.58
N SER A 251 -14.20 28.26 25.34
CA SER A 251 -14.07 27.30 26.42
C SER A 251 -15.25 27.46 27.38
N SER A 252 -16.07 26.43 27.50
CA SER A 252 -16.97 26.24 28.65
C SER A 252 -16.20 25.61 29.80
#